data_AF-A0A224X9M4-F1
#
_entry.id   AF-A0A224X9M4-F1
#
_cell.length_a   1.000
_cell.length_b   1.000
_cell.length_c   1.000
_cell.angle_alpha   90.00
_cell.angle_beta   90.00
_cell.angle_gamma   90.00
#
_symmetry.space_group_name_H-M   'P 1'
#
loop_
_entity.id
_entity.type
_entity.pdbx_description
1 polymer ?
#
loop_
_entity_poly.entity_id
_entity_poly.type
_entity_poly.pdbx_seq_one_letter_code
_entity_poly.pdbx_strand_id
1 'polypeptide(L)'
;LYEKREAELDMLLTTIGVLLNKRSKKHVPALRVWTIDVPHTQEEYLDCLWEQIRKLRQDNWQEKHIPRPYLAFDSVLCEALQHSLPTLLIPPHDDSYVYPKPTVIFRMFDYTDCPERGPVLPGAHSIERFLIEEHLHQIIENYHAERKECATHLIEFPYKSNIPLEYCIVEVIFAELFNLPQPRYLELFYGSLFIELSKLQTSSMPQVLAQATEILFLRIETMNTACFDRFVSWFGYHLSNFQYRWSWEDWEECLKLDHEHPRPKFIKEVLLKTMRLSYHQRIRDIVPRSYECVLPPRPDPFYKYTAEGSSSLPGTQVAQQLMAAIKNRCSPEDLLAILKELPNPLEDDEGPEARYNPLKIDVFVQTLFFLGSKSFSHSFAAIGKFNQVFKLLADGEEAQLCILRSIYELWRNHQQMVCVLIDKMLKIQLLECSAVANWIFSKEMSHDFTKLYIWEILHLTINKMSKYVNRLSRELSEAREKLARSGAGSSSGDESDDSLTGRGDDKPTEEMVERMEERLETAQGDQKNLFLIIFQRFIMILSEHLVRCDTDNKEFDNYWYRWTIGRLQHVFLAHHEQVQKYSSTLETLLFTQDLDPHILDVFHQ
;
A
#
# COMPACT_ATOMS: atom_id res chain seq x y z
N LEU A 1 -28.99 -3.44 -32.95
CA LEU A 1 -28.44 -2.24 -33.63
C LEU A 1 -27.96 -2.58 -35.03
N TYR A 2 -26.99 -3.49 -35.18
CA TYR A 2 -26.44 -3.90 -36.48
C TYR A 2 -27.53 -4.26 -37.50
N GLU A 3 -28.51 -5.11 -37.15
CA GLU A 3 -29.59 -5.53 -38.05
C GLU A 3 -30.51 -4.39 -38.54
N LYS A 4 -30.60 -3.26 -37.84
CA LYS A 4 -31.53 -2.17 -38.16
C LYS A 4 -30.84 -0.92 -38.73
N ARG A 5 -29.56 -0.72 -38.39
CA ARG A 5 -28.77 0.50 -38.64
C ARG A 5 -27.31 0.12 -38.90
N GLU A 6 -27.09 -0.80 -39.84
CA GLU A 6 -25.77 -1.37 -40.13
C GLU A 6 -24.76 -0.29 -40.53
N ALA A 7 -25.09 0.54 -41.52
CA ALA A 7 -24.18 1.55 -42.05
C ALA A 7 -23.77 2.58 -40.98
N GLU A 8 -24.72 3.02 -40.14
CA GLU A 8 -24.44 3.96 -39.06
C GLU A 8 -23.56 3.32 -37.97
N LEU A 9 -23.83 2.05 -37.62
CA LEU A 9 -23.00 1.32 -36.66
C LEU A 9 -21.58 1.07 -37.19
N ASP A 10 -21.42 0.75 -38.47
CA ASP A 10 -20.11 0.56 -39.10
C ASP A 10 -19.28 1.84 -39.14
N MET A 11 -19.91 2.98 -39.42
CA MET A 11 -19.26 4.28 -39.35
C MET A 11 -18.81 4.60 -37.91
N LEU A 12 -19.65 4.29 -36.92
CA LEU A 12 -19.33 4.46 -35.50
C LEU A 12 -18.14 3.58 -35.09
N LEU A 13 -18.17 2.28 -35.41
CA LEU A 13 -17.10 1.33 -35.09
C LEU A 13 -15.78 1.73 -35.76
N THR A 14 -15.82 2.20 -37.01
CA THR A 14 -14.63 2.72 -37.71
C THR A 14 -14.05 3.92 -36.98
N THR A 15 -14.91 4.85 -36.54
CA THR A 15 -14.49 6.04 -35.79
C THR A 15 -13.87 5.65 -34.45
N ILE A 16 -14.48 4.72 -33.71
CA ILE A 16 -13.93 4.18 -32.45
C ILE A 16 -12.55 3.55 -32.68
N GLY A 17 -12.39 2.70 -33.70
CA GLY A 17 -11.10 2.09 -34.03
C GLY A 17 -10.01 3.12 -34.31
N VAL A 18 -10.32 4.19 -35.05
CA VAL A 18 -9.38 5.30 -35.29
C VAL A 18 -9.01 6.04 -34.00
N LEU A 19 -9.97 6.27 -33.11
CA LEU A 19 -9.73 6.92 -31.83
C LEU A 19 -8.84 6.07 -30.91
N LEU A 20 -9.14 4.77 -30.79
CA LEU A 20 -8.36 3.83 -29.96
C LEU A 20 -6.90 3.78 -30.40
N ASN A 21 -6.63 3.71 -31.70
CA ASN A 21 -5.27 3.71 -32.25
C ASN A 21 -4.45 4.97 -31.96
N LYS A 22 -5.10 6.09 -31.60
CA LYS A 22 -4.43 7.37 -31.27
C LYS A 22 -4.22 7.57 -29.77
N ARG A 23 -4.79 6.71 -28.91
CA ARG A 23 -4.71 6.87 -27.46
C ARG A 23 -3.29 6.63 -26.96
N SER A 24 -2.84 7.48 -26.05
CA SER A 24 -1.60 7.26 -25.30
C SER A 24 -1.72 6.03 -24.40
N LYS A 25 -0.67 5.21 -24.37
CA LYS A 25 -0.56 3.99 -23.53
C LYS A 25 0.50 4.13 -22.44
N LYS A 26 0.91 5.36 -22.11
CA LYS A 26 1.94 5.64 -21.10
C LYS A 26 1.60 5.12 -19.70
N HIS A 27 0.32 5.00 -19.36
CA HIS A 27 -0.13 4.47 -18.06
C HIS A 27 0.01 2.94 -17.93
N VAL A 28 0.07 2.19 -19.05
CA VAL A 28 0.01 0.72 -19.03
C VAL A 28 1.17 0.08 -18.24
N PRO A 29 2.44 0.54 -18.36
CA PRO A 29 3.54 0.01 -17.55
C PRO A 29 3.34 0.17 -16.03
N ALA A 30 2.64 1.22 -15.58
CA ALA A 30 2.36 1.44 -14.16
C ALA A 30 1.18 0.65 -13.62
N LEU A 31 0.26 0.23 -14.48
CA LEU A 31 -0.98 -0.43 -14.07
C LEU A 31 -0.99 -1.94 -14.30
N ARG A 32 0.00 -2.49 -15.01
CA ARG A 32 0.13 -3.94 -15.21
C ARG A 32 0.63 -4.66 -13.95
N VAL A 33 0.01 -5.80 -13.63
CA VAL A 33 0.47 -6.67 -12.53
C VAL A 33 1.76 -7.39 -12.90
N TRP A 34 1.91 -7.85 -14.14
CA TRP A 34 3.15 -8.44 -14.66
C TRP A 34 3.69 -7.63 -15.82
N THR A 35 5.02 -7.44 -15.85
CA THR A 35 5.66 -6.66 -16.92
C THR A 35 5.81 -7.41 -18.23
N ILE A 36 5.86 -8.75 -18.21
CA ILE A 36 5.99 -9.60 -19.39
C ILE A 36 4.63 -10.02 -19.94
N ASP A 37 4.58 -10.25 -21.25
CA ASP A 37 3.34 -10.57 -21.97
C ASP A 37 3.05 -12.08 -22.05
N VAL A 38 3.93 -12.91 -21.48
CA VAL A 38 3.85 -14.38 -21.52
C VAL A 38 3.67 -14.94 -20.10
N PRO A 39 2.74 -15.89 -19.87
CA PRO A 39 1.84 -16.49 -20.86
C PRO A 39 0.59 -15.66 -21.19
N HIS A 40 0.27 -14.63 -20.39
CA HIS A 40 -0.86 -13.75 -20.66
C HIS A 40 -0.45 -12.28 -20.58
N THR A 41 -0.76 -11.55 -21.65
CA THR A 41 -0.60 -10.11 -21.72
C THR A 41 -1.57 -9.43 -20.75
N GLN A 42 -1.07 -8.43 -20.02
CA GLN A 42 -1.90 -7.55 -19.19
C GLN A 42 -2.34 -6.37 -20.05
N GLU A 43 -3.50 -6.51 -20.68
CA GLU A 43 -3.97 -5.60 -21.74
C GLU A 43 -4.64 -4.33 -21.19
N GLU A 44 -4.48 -3.22 -21.90
CA GLU A 44 -5.22 -1.99 -21.59
C GLU A 44 -6.73 -2.23 -21.79
N TYR A 45 -7.55 -1.78 -20.85
CA TYR A 45 -8.95 -2.21 -20.77
C TYR A 45 -9.80 -1.93 -22.03
N LEU A 46 -9.58 -0.81 -22.72
CA LEU A 46 -10.31 -0.51 -23.94
C LEU A 46 -9.78 -1.26 -25.15
N ASP A 47 -8.48 -1.56 -25.21
CA ASP A 47 -7.94 -2.42 -26.28
C ASP A 47 -8.49 -3.84 -26.14
N CYS A 48 -8.50 -4.38 -24.92
CA CYS A 48 -9.05 -5.71 -24.63
C CYS A 48 -10.55 -5.77 -24.97
N LEU A 49 -11.34 -4.77 -24.50
CA LEU A 49 -12.77 -4.68 -24.82
C LEU A 49 -12.99 -4.52 -26.33
N TRP A 50 -12.14 -3.77 -27.02
CA TRP A 50 -12.24 -3.60 -28.46
C TRP A 50 -12.05 -4.92 -29.21
N GLU A 51 -11.05 -5.73 -28.85
CA GLU A 51 -10.85 -7.04 -29.45
C GLU A 51 -12.01 -8.00 -29.12
N GLN A 52 -12.60 -7.92 -27.91
CA GLN A 52 -13.82 -8.65 -27.55
C GLN A 52 -15.02 -8.28 -28.42
N ILE A 53 -15.22 -6.98 -28.67
CA ILE A 53 -16.29 -6.49 -29.55
C ILE A 53 -16.04 -6.88 -31.01
N ARG A 54 -14.78 -6.85 -31.47
CA ARG A 54 -14.40 -7.32 -32.81
C ARG A 54 -14.68 -8.80 -32.99
N LYS A 55 -14.33 -9.62 -31.99
CA LYS A 55 -14.67 -11.05 -32.00
C LYS A 55 -16.18 -11.26 -32.00
N LEU A 56 -16.93 -10.56 -31.15
CA LEU A 56 -18.39 -10.63 -31.13
C LEU A 56 -18.99 -10.27 -32.50
N ARG A 57 -18.46 -9.24 -33.18
CA ARG A 57 -18.86 -8.89 -34.54
C ARG A 57 -18.57 -10.02 -35.54
N GLN A 58 -17.40 -10.65 -35.47
CA GLN A 58 -17.03 -11.80 -36.31
C GLN A 58 -17.96 -12.99 -36.08
N ASP A 59 -18.42 -13.15 -34.84
CA ASP A 59 -19.39 -14.17 -34.44
C ASP A 59 -20.85 -13.74 -34.70
N ASN A 60 -21.06 -12.77 -35.61
CA ASN A 60 -22.38 -12.24 -36.00
C ASN A 60 -23.23 -11.71 -34.84
N TRP A 61 -22.57 -11.06 -33.88
CA TRP A 61 -23.20 -10.49 -32.68
C TRP A 61 -23.92 -11.52 -31.81
N GLN A 62 -23.52 -12.79 -31.90
CA GLN A 62 -24.04 -13.89 -31.07
C GLN A 62 -23.12 -14.11 -29.87
N GLU A 63 -23.72 -14.21 -28.69
CA GLU A 63 -23.06 -14.56 -27.44
C GLU A 63 -23.92 -15.57 -26.66
N LYS A 64 -23.32 -16.31 -25.72
CA LYS A 64 -23.97 -17.44 -25.04
C LYS A 64 -24.19 -17.24 -23.54
N HIS A 65 -23.91 -16.06 -22.99
CA HIS A 65 -23.88 -15.83 -21.56
C HIS A 65 -25.10 -15.06 -21.03
N ILE A 66 -25.54 -14.00 -21.73
CA ILE A 66 -26.56 -13.09 -21.20
C ILE A 66 -27.93 -13.79 -21.14
N PRO A 67 -28.58 -13.84 -19.95
CA PRO A 67 -29.98 -14.23 -19.86
C PRO A 67 -30.84 -13.19 -20.58
N ARG A 68 -31.71 -13.66 -21.49
CA ARG A 68 -32.65 -12.80 -22.22
C ARG A 68 -34.10 -13.20 -21.94
N PRO A 69 -34.64 -12.97 -20.72
CA PRO A 69 -36.00 -13.39 -20.36
C PRO A 69 -37.08 -12.84 -21.30
N TYR A 70 -36.86 -11.66 -21.87
CA TYR A 70 -37.76 -11.03 -22.83
C TYR A 70 -38.02 -11.87 -24.08
N LEU A 71 -37.13 -12.81 -24.45
CA LEU A 71 -37.37 -13.73 -25.56
C LEU A 71 -38.58 -14.66 -25.34
N ALA A 72 -38.90 -14.98 -24.09
CA ALA A 72 -40.09 -15.78 -23.76
C ALA A 72 -41.41 -15.00 -23.98
N PHE A 73 -41.33 -13.69 -24.21
CA PHE A 73 -42.46 -12.78 -24.37
C PHE A 73 -42.52 -12.16 -25.77
N ASP A 74 -41.88 -12.78 -26.76
CA ASP A 74 -41.77 -12.24 -28.12
C ASP A 74 -43.13 -11.86 -28.72
N SER A 75 -44.16 -12.70 -28.54
CA SER A 75 -45.52 -12.45 -29.02
C SER A 75 -46.16 -11.20 -28.40
N VAL A 76 -45.81 -10.87 -27.15
CA VAL A 76 -46.33 -9.70 -26.45
C VAL A 76 -45.54 -8.45 -26.83
N LEU A 77 -44.21 -8.56 -26.86
CA LEU A 77 -43.31 -7.43 -27.10
C LEU A 77 -43.31 -6.95 -28.56
N CYS A 78 -43.62 -7.84 -29.51
CA CYS A 78 -43.76 -7.45 -30.92
C CYS A 78 -44.96 -6.53 -31.17
N GLU A 79 -46.01 -6.59 -30.35
CA GLU A 79 -47.20 -5.73 -30.45
C GLU A 79 -47.03 -4.40 -29.70
N ALA A 80 -46.00 -4.26 -28.87
CA ALA A 80 -45.76 -3.06 -28.09
C ALA A 80 -45.25 -1.90 -28.95
N LEU A 81 -45.73 -0.68 -28.67
CA LEU A 81 -45.24 0.53 -29.33
C LEU A 81 -43.85 0.90 -28.79
N GLN A 82 -42.92 1.18 -29.71
CA GLN A 82 -41.58 1.66 -29.37
C GLN A 82 -41.59 3.15 -29.01
N HIS A 83 -40.60 3.57 -28.21
CA HIS A 83 -40.41 4.96 -27.83
C HIS A 83 -39.16 5.54 -28.48
N SER A 84 -39.21 6.81 -28.88
CA SER A 84 -38.04 7.56 -29.31
C SER A 84 -37.32 8.16 -28.10
N LEU A 85 -36.01 7.98 -28.02
CA LEU A 85 -35.19 8.66 -27.02
C LEU A 85 -35.04 10.15 -27.39
N PRO A 86 -35.03 11.06 -26.41
CA PRO A 86 -34.68 12.46 -26.65
C PRO A 86 -33.21 12.57 -27.07
N THR A 87 -32.87 13.66 -27.76
CA THR A 87 -31.47 13.95 -28.08
C THR A 87 -30.65 14.08 -26.80
N LEU A 88 -29.64 13.22 -26.64
CA LEU A 88 -28.72 13.28 -25.52
C LEU A 88 -27.65 14.34 -25.79
N LEU A 89 -27.62 15.38 -24.97
CA LEU A 89 -26.54 16.38 -24.99
C LEU A 89 -25.44 15.94 -24.01
N ILE A 90 -24.25 15.65 -24.53
CA ILE A 90 -23.09 15.33 -23.69
C ILE A 90 -22.58 16.64 -23.08
N PRO A 91 -22.50 16.76 -21.74
CA PRO A 91 -21.96 17.96 -21.11
C PRO A 91 -20.52 18.24 -21.58
N PRO A 92 -20.16 19.50 -21.88
CA PRO A 92 -18.78 19.85 -22.16
C PRO A 92 -17.91 19.59 -20.92
N HIS A 93 -16.62 19.34 -21.14
CA HIS A 93 -15.66 19.19 -20.04
C HIS A 93 -15.56 20.46 -19.19
N ASP A 94 -15.43 20.28 -17.89
CA ASP A 94 -15.12 21.30 -16.89
C ASP A 94 -13.98 20.78 -15.99
N ASP A 95 -13.09 21.66 -15.55
CA ASP A 95 -11.90 21.29 -14.76
C ASP A 95 -12.25 20.66 -13.40
N SER A 96 -13.48 20.85 -12.90
CA SER A 96 -13.97 20.19 -11.69
C SER A 96 -14.35 18.72 -11.89
N TYR A 97 -14.46 18.25 -13.13
CA TYR A 97 -14.90 16.89 -13.44
C TYR A 97 -13.79 15.87 -13.20
N VAL A 98 -14.12 14.82 -12.47
CA VAL A 98 -13.23 13.69 -12.20
C VAL A 98 -13.70 12.49 -13.02
N TYR A 99 -12.83 12.00 -13.90
CA TYR A 99 -13.08 10.83 -14.74
C TYR A 99 -12.50 9.56 -14.10
N PRO A 100 -13.07 8.37 -14.40
CA PRO A 100 -12.44 7.11 -14.04
C PRO A 100 -11.02 7.02 -14.62
N LYS A 101 -10.10 6.48 -13.82
CA LYS A 101 -8.73 6.19 -14.27
C LYS A 101 -8.75 5.04 -15.28
N PRO A 102 -7.80 4.99 -16.24
CA PRO A 102 -7.63 3.80 -17.07
C PRO A 102 -7.27 2.59 -16.19
N THR A 103 -7.60 1.40 -16.67
CA THR A 103 -7.25 0.13 -16.01
C THR A 103 -6.54 -0.81 -16.97
N VAL A 104 -5.88 -1.81 -16.40
CA VAL A 104 -5.26 -2.91 -17.13
C VAL A 104 -5.94 -4.20 -16.68
N ILE A 105 -6.35 -5.03 -17.63
CA ILE A 105 -7.06 -6.26 -17.37
C ILE A 105 -6.10 -7.28 -16.74
N PHE A 106 -6.41 -7.68 -15.51
CA PHE A 106 -5.71 -8.78 -14.86
C PHE A 106 -6.05 -10.09 -15.57
N ARG A 107 -5.01 -10.85 -15.95
CA ARG A 107 -5.20 -12.14 -16.61
C ARG A 107 -4.17 -13.13 -16.10
N MET A 108 -4.64 -14.24 -15.54
CA MET A 108 -3.78 -15.31 -15.06
C MET A 108 -4.16 -16.71 -15.54
N PHE A 109 -5.43 -16.94 -15.90
CA PHE A 109 -5.92 -18.23 -16.36
C PHE A 109 -6.33 -18.24 -17.83
N ASP A 110 -6.08 -19.38 -18.47
CA ASP A 110 -6.73 -19.80 -19.71
C ASP A 110 -7.39 -21.19 -19.58
N TYR A 111 -7.90 -21.72 -20.69
CA TYR A 111 -8.60 -23.00 -20.71
C TYR A 111 -7.69 -24.21 -20.38
N THR A 112 -6.37 -24.07 -20.50
CA THR A 112 -5.39 -25.13 -20.20
C THR A 112 -5.16 -25.30 -18.69
N ASP A 113 -5.47 -24.27 -17.90
CA ASP A 113 -5.42 -24.33 -16.44
C ASP A 113 -6.63 -25.07 -15.85
N CYS A 114 -7.73 -25.16 -16.60
CA CYS A 114 -8.96 -25.81 -16.17
C CYS A 114 -8.95 -27.33 -16.43
N PRO A 115 -9.72 -28.13 -15.66
CA PRO A 115 -9.82 -29.56 -15.89
C PRO A 115 -10.34 -29.89 -17.31
N GLU A 116 -9.71 -30.85 -18.00
CA GLU A 116 -10.13 -31.28 -19.35
C GLU A 116 -11.59 -31.74 -19.40
N ARG A 117 -12.07 -32.35 -18.30
CA ARG A 117 -13.45 -32.79 -18.12
C ARG A 117 -14.23 -31.69 -17.39
N GLY A 118 -14.67 -30.68 -18.11
CA GLY A 118 -15.44 -29.57 -17.55
C GLY A 118 -15.90 -28.55 -18.59
N PRO A 119 -16.66 -27.53 -18.19
CA PRO A 119 -16.93 -26.39 -19.04
C PRO A 119 -15.63 -25.66 -19.40
N VAL A 120 -15.54 -25.18 -20.64
CA VAL A 120 -14.36 -24.47 -21.15
C VAL A 120 -14.37 -23.03 -20.67
N LEU A 121 -13.25 -22.54 -20.16
CA LEU A 121 -13.08 -21.13 -19.82
C LEU A 121 -13.16 -20.26 -21.09
N PRO A 122 -14.04 -19.25 -21.16
CA PRO A 122 -14.07 -18.32 -22.29
C PRO A 122 -12.71 -17.62 -22.47
N GLY A 123 -12.22 -17.56 -23.71
CA GLY A 123 -10.93 -16.93 -24.01
C GLY A 123 -10.91 -15.44 -23.68
N ALA A 124 -9.71 -14.87 -23.46
CA ALA A 124 -9.54 -13.48 -23.01
C ALA A 124 -10.25 -12.45 -23.93
N HIS A 125 -10.26 -12.70 -25.25
CA HIS A 125 -10.92 -11.83 -26.24
C HIS A 125 -12.35 -12.27 -26.60
N SER A 126 -12.99 -13.13 -25.82
CA SER A 126 -14.43 -13.41 -25.97
C SER A 126 -15.25 -12.45 -25.09
N ILE A 127 -16.39 -11.98 -25.62
CA ILE A 127 -17.26 -11.06 -24.87
C ILE A 127 -17.83 -11.72 -23.60
N GLU A 128 -18.00 -13.05 -23.62
CA GLU A 128 -18.43 -13.81 -22.45
C GLU A 128 -17.46 -13.65 -21.27
N ARG A 129 -16.15 -13.62 -21.52
CA ARG A 129 -15.15 -13.42 -20.45
C ARG A 129 -15.37 -12.09 -19.74
N PHE A 130 -15.55 -11.01 -20.50
CA PHE A 130 -15.87 -9.68 -19.97
C PHE A 130 -17.17 -9.67 -19.17
N LEU A 131 -18.25 -10.23 -19.73
CA LEU A 131 -19.56 -10.21 -19.08
C LEU A 131 -19.58 -11.01 -17.76
N ILE A 132 -18.88 -12.15 -17.72
CA ILE A 132 -18.75 -12.95 -16.51
C ILE A 132 -18.00 -12.18 -15.43
N GLU A 133 -16.85 -11.61 -15.78
CA GLU A 133 -16.01 -10.87 -14.82
C GLU A 133 -16.72 -9.63 -14.31
N GLU A 134 -17.31 -8.84 -15.18
CA GLU A 134 -18.08 -7.65 -14.81
C GLU A 134 -19.22 -8.00 -13.84
N HIS A 135 -19.94 -9.09 -14.08
CA HIS A 135 -21.00 -9.52 -13.17
C HIS A 135 -20.44 -10.00 -11.82
N LEU A 136 -19.30 -10.70 -11.79
CA LEU A 136 -18.64 -11.10 -10.55
C LEU A 136 -18.11 -9.87 -9.77
N HIS A 137 -17.54 -8.88 -10.45
CA HIS A 137 -17.15 -7.59 -9.87
C HIS A 137 -18.35 -6.87 -9.25
N GLN A 138 -19.50 -6.84 -9.93
CA GLN A 138 -20.73 -6.25 -9.42
C GLN A 138 -21.27 -6.99 -8.17
N ILE A 139 -21.16 -8.32 -8.13
CA ILE A 139 -21.49 -9.09 -6.92
C ILE A 139 -20.57 -8.67 -5.76
N ILE A 140 -19.26 -8.61 -5.99
CA ILE A 140 -18.32 -8.15 -4.96
C ILE A 140 -18.69 -6.73 -4.51
N GLU A 141 -18.95 -5.82 -5.45
CA GLU A 141 -19.30 -4.44 -5.14
C GLU A 141 -20.52 -4.32 -4.23
N ASN A 142 -21.57 -5.07 -4.54
CA ASN A 142 -22.83 -5.04 -3.79
C ASN A 142 -22.71 -5.68 -2.40
N TYR A 143 -21.83 -6.66 -2.21
CA TYR A 143 -21.80 -7.51 -1.00
C TYR A 143 -20.46 -7.47 -0.22
N HIS A 144 -19.49 -6.63 -0.58
CA HIS A 144 -18.15 -6.62 0.04
C HIS A 144 -18.16 -6.41 1.56
N ALA A 145 -19.18 -5.73 2.11
CA ALA A 145 -19.31 -5.53 3.55
C ALA A 145 -19.71 -6.81 4.31
N GLU A 146 -20.37 -7.77 3.63
CA GLU A 146 -20.93 -8.99 4.20
C GLU A 146 -20.30 -10.22 3.54
N ARG A 147 -19.06 -10.55 3.90
CA ARG A 147 -18.24 -11.58 3.23
C ARG A 147 -18.91 -12.94 3.03
N LYS A 148 -19.81 -13.35 3.93
CA LYS A 148 -20.55 -14.62 3.81
C LYS A 148 -21.62 -14.55 2.73
N GLU A 149 -22.37 -13.46 2.68
CA GLU A 149 -23.37 -13.22 1.63
C GLU A 149 -22.68 -13.06 0.28
N CYS A 150 -21.57 -12.31 0.23
CA CYS A 150 -20.74 -12.19 -0.96
C CYS A 150 -20.30 -13.57 -1.49
N ALA A 151 -19.78 -14.45 -0.61
CA ALA A 151 -19.39 -15.80 -1.00
C ALA A 151 -20.56 -16.63 -1.54
N THR A 152 -21.72 -16.56 -0.87
CA THR A 152 -22.94 -17.25 -1.34
C THR A 152 -23.36 -16.78 -2.72
N HIS A 153 -23.46 -15.47 -2.94
CA HIS A 153 -23.86 -14.90 -4.23
C HIS A 153 -22.87 -15.23 -5.36
N LEU A 154 -21.57 -15.27 -5.07
CA LEU A 154 -20.55 -15.70 -6.04
C LEU A 154 -20.73 -17.18 -6.43
N ILE A 155 -21.03 -18.08 -5.49
CA ILE A 155 -21.24 -19.51 -5.76
C ILE A 155 -22.60 -19.80 -6.40
N GLU A 156 -23.59 -18.95 -6.17
CA GLU A 156 -24.93 -19.00 -6.78
C GLU A 156 -24.99 -18.28 -8.13
N PHE A 157 -23.83 -17.97 -8.73
CA PHE A 157 -23.74 -17.31 -10.02
C PHE A 157 -24.63 -17.99 -11.10
N PRO A 158 -25.41 -17.21 -11.86
CA PRO A 158 -26.23 -17.76 -12.93
C PRO A 158 -25.37 -18.52 -13.96
N TYR A 159 -25.87 -19.64 -14.47
CA TYR A 159 -25.18 -20.45 -15.50
C TYR A 159 -23.82 -21.03 -15.07
N LYS A 160 -23.57 -21.17 -13.75
CA LYS A 160 -22.36 -21.79 -13.21
C LYS A 160 -22.00 -23.18 -13.77
N SER A 161 -22.95 -23.92 -14.33
CA SER A 161 -22.69 -25.21 -15.00
C SER A 161 -21.97 -25.08 -16.34
N ASN A 162 -22.00 -23.89 -16.96
CA ASN A 162 -21.51 -23.65 -18.32
C ASN A 162 -20.12 -23.04 -18.35
N ILE A 163 -19.57 -22.67 -17.19
CA ILE A 163 -18.26 -22.04 -17.04
C ILE A 163 -17.50 -22.67 -15.87
N PRO A 164 -16.16 -22.67 -15.88
CA PRO A 164 -15.38 -23.08 -14.72
C PRO A 164 -15.43 -21.98 -13.66
N LEU A 165 -16.55 -21.87 -12.96
CA LEU A 165 -16.90 -20.75 -12.09
C LEU A 165 -15.83 -20.47 -11.01
N GLU A 166 -15.29 -21.50 -10.38
CA GLU A 166 -14.27 -21.32 -9.35
C GLU A 166 -13.02 -20.61 -9.88
N TYR A 167 -12.59 -20.92 -11.11
CA TYR A 167 -11.47 -20.23 -11.75
C TYR A 167 -11.79 -18.76 -12.01
N CYS A 168 -12.99 -18.46 -12.52
CA CYS A 168 -13.44 -17.08 -12.73
C CYS A 168 -13.50 -16.29 -11.40
N ILE A 169 -14.05 -16.88 -10.33
CA ILE A 169 -14.12 -16.25 -9.01
C ILE A 169 -12.72 -15.97 -8.47
N VAL A 170 -11.84 -16.97 -8.49
CA VAL A 170 -10.47 -16.82 -7.97
C VAL A 170 -9.71 -15.73 -8.73
N GLU A 171 -9.82 -15.72 -10.05
CA GLU A 171 -9.16 -14.70 -10.88
C GLU A 171 -9.72 -13.29 -10.65
N VAL A 172 -11.04 -13.13 -10.54
CA VAL A 172 -11.66 -11.82 -10.25
C VAL A 172 -11.26 -11.31 -8.87
N ILE A 173 -11.20 -12.17 -7.85
CA ILE A 173 -10.76 -11.76 -6.51
C ILE A 173 -9.27 -11.35 -6.52
N PHE A 174 -8.42 -12.04 -7.27
CA PHE A 174 -7.02 -11.62 -7.44
C PHE A 174 -6.89 -10.36 -8.32
N ALA A 175 -7.73 -10.18 -9.33
CA ALA A 175 -7.80 -8.95 -10.11
C ALA A 175 -8.09 -7.74 -9.23
N GLU A 176 -9.08 -7.88 -8.33
CA GLU A 176 -9.42 -6.87 -7.32
C GLU A 176 -8.28 -6.62 -6.33
N LEU A 177 -7.68 -7.68 -5.77
CA LEU A 177 -6.59 -7.56 -4.80
C LEU A 177 -5.33 -6.94 -5.40
N PHE A 178 -5.01 -7.27 -6.65
CA PHE A 178 -3.82 -6.76 -7.35
C PHE A 178 -4.11 -5.52 -8.19
N ASN A 179 -5.33 -4.98 -8.16
CA ASN A 179 -5.69 -3.79 -8.91
C ASN A 179 -4.76 -2.60 -8.57
N LEU A 180 -4.23 -1.96 -9.61
CA LEU A 180 -3.40 -0.76 -9.47
C LEU A 180 -4.23 0.46 -9.90
N PRO A 181 -4.17 1.59 -9.18
CA PRO A 181 -3.21 1.92 -8.12
C PRO A 181 -3.46 1.23 -6.77
N GLN A 182 -4.73 0.95 -6.43
CA GLN A 182 -5.10 0.33 -5.16
C GLN A 182 -6.28 -0.64 -5.34
N PRO A 183 -6.43 -1.64 -4.45
CA PRO A 183 -7.62 -2.48 -4.42
C PRO A 183 -8.86 -1.63 -4.14
N ARG A 184 -10.02 -2.01 -4.67
CA ARG A 184 -11.26 -1.26 -4.49
C ARG A 184 -11.76 -1.28 -3.05
N TYR A 185 -11.52 -2.40 -2.35
CA TYR A 185 -11.91 -2.62 -0.96
C TYR A 185 -10.69 -2.96 -0.08
N LEU A 186 -10.90 -3.02 1.22
CA LEU A 186 -9.84 -3.37 2.17
C LEU A 186 -9.23 -4.73 1.84
N GLU A 187 -7.90 -4.83 1.75
CA GLU A 187 -7.18 -6.07 1.37
C GLU A 187 -7.62 -7.31 2.18
N LEU A 188 -7.89 -7.13 3.48
CA LEU A 188 -8.33 -8.20 4.39
C LEU A 188 -9.65 -8.85 3.96
N PHE A 189 -10.53 -8.09 3.30
CA PHE A 189 -11.81 -8.61 2.81
C PHE A 189 -11.58 -9.79 1.86
N TYR A 190 -10.72 -9.63 0.85
CA TYR A 190 -10.46 -10.66 -0.16
C TYR A 190 -9.88 -11.94 0.46
N GLY A 191 -8.93 -11.82 1.39
CA GLY A 191 -8.40 -12.97 2.13
C GLY A 191 -9.49 -13.69 2.93
N SER A 192 -10.39 -12.95 3.58
CA SER A 192 -11.50 -13.53 4.32
C SER A 192 -12.59 -14.13 3.42
N LEU A 193 -12.79 -13.58 2.22
CA LEU A 193 -13.72 -14.08 1.21
C LEU A 193 -13.27 -15.45 0.70
N PHE A 194 -11.98 -15.63 0.38
CA PHE A 194 -11.42 -16.93 0.02
C PHE A 194 -11.61 -18.00 1.10
N ILE A 195 -11.57 -17.61 2.38
CA ILE A 195 -11.84 -18.51 3.50
C ILE A 195 -13.31 -18.95 3.49
N GLU A 196 -14.27 -18.04 3.29
CA GLU A 196 -15.69 -18.42 3.22
C GLU A 196 -15.98 -19.27 1.96
N LEU A 197 -15.40 -18.93 0.81
CA LEU A 197 -15.52 -19.72 -0.42
C LEU A 197 -14.97 -21.15 -0.23
N SER A 198 -13.83 -21.30 0.43
CA SER A 198 -13.25 -22.62 0.76
C SER A 198 -14.11 -23.45 1.71
N LYS A 199 -14.97 -22.83 2.52
CA LYS A 199 -15.96 -23.55 3.36
C LYS A 199 -17.19 -23.98 2.55
N LEU A 200 -17.62 -23.15 1.60
CA LEU A 200 -18.78 -23.44 0.75
C LEU A 200 -18.47 -24.51 -0.30
N GLN A 201 -17.25 -24.52 -0.84
CA GLN A 201 -16.79 -25.46 -1.88
C GLN A 201 -15.52 -26.20 -1.45
N THR A 202 -15.66 -27.11 -0.48
CA THR A 202 -14.52 -27.74 0.23
C THR A 202 -13.61 -28.61 -0.64
N SER A 203 -14.11 -29.14 -1.76
CA SER A 203 -13.35 -30.03 -2.64
C SER A 203 -12.70 -29.33 -3.83
N SER A 204 -13.33 -28.31 -4.41
CA SER A 204 -12.85 -27.63 -5.63
C SER A 204 -12.09 -26.33 -5.33
N MET A 205 -12.66 -25.44 -4.52
CA MET A 205 -12.12 -24.10 -4.30
C MET A 205 -10.68 -24.10 -3.72
N PRO A 206 -10.34 -24.91 -2.71
CA PRO A 206 -8.96 -24.98 -2.22
C PRO A 206 -7.95 -25.45 -3.28
N GLN A 207 -8.35 -26.34 -4.21
CA GLN A 207 -7.47 -26.84 -5.27
C GLN A 207 -7.18 -25.75 -6.29
N VAL A 208 -8.23 -25.03 -6.75
CA VAL A 208 -8.09 -23.90 -7.67
C VAL A 208 -7.26 -22.79 -7.04
N LEU A 209 -7.46 -22.53 -5.74
CA LEU A 209 -6.68 -21.51 -5.02
C LEU A 209 -5.21 -21.91 -4.84
N ALA A 210 -4.92 -23.18 -4.57
CA ALA A 210 -3.55 -23.68 -4.52
C ALA A 210 -2.85 -23.57 -5.88
N GLN A 211 -3.53 -23.96 -6.97
CA GLN A 211 -3.04 -23.80 -8.34
C GLN A 211 -2.80 -22.31 -8.68
N ALA A 212 -3.73 -21.42 -8.32
CA ALA A 212 -3.57 -20.00 -8.50
C ALA A 212 -2.33 -19.46 -7.76
N THR A 213 -2.13 -19.88 -6.51
CA THR A 213 -0.98 -19.50 -5.70
C THR A 213 0.33 -19.93 -6.34
N GLU A 214 0.38 -21.15 -6.89
CA GLU A 214 1.54 -21.66 -7.63
C GLU A 214 1.83 -20.82 -8.87
N ILE A 215 0.80 -20.50 -9.67
CA ILE A 215 0.94 -19.64 -10.85
C ILE A 215 1.47 -18.25 -10.47
N LEU A 216 0.91 -17.63 -9.42
CA LEU A 216 1.35 -16.33 -8.92
C LEU A 216 2.83 -16.38 -8.49
N PHE A 217 3.24 -17.43 -7.78
CA PHE A 217 4.62 -17.64 -7.34
C PHE A 217 5.59 -17.86 -8.52
N LEU A 218 5.21 -18.69 -9.50
CA LEU A 218 6.04 -18.96 -10.67
C LEU A 218 6.27 -17.70 -11.53
N ARG A 219 5.26 -16.82 -11.59
CA ARG A 219 5.29 -15.55 -12.35
C ARG A 219 5.76 -14.35 -11.52
N ILE A 220 6.21 -14.55 -10.28
CA ILE A 220 6.49 -13.44 -9.34
C ILE A 220 7.67 -12.54 -9.76
N GLU A 221 8.56 -13.02 -10.64
CA GLU A 221 9.76 -12.29 -11.06
C GLU A 221 9.49 -10.94 -11.73
N THR A 222 8.35 -10.86 -12.41
CA THR A 222 7.93 -9.69 -13.20
C THR A 222 6.71 -9.02 -12.58
N MET A 223 6.30 -9.46 -11.38
CA MET A 223 5.16 -8.93 -10.66
C MET A 223 5.48 -7.53 -10.13
N ASN A 224 4.55 -6.59 -10.29
CA ASN A 224 4.64 -5.24 -9.75
C ASN A 224 4.88 -5.28 -8.23
N THR A 225 5.76 -4.41 -7.74
CA THR A 225 6.17 -4.38 -6.32
C THR A 225 5.00 -4.16 -5.36
N ALA A 226 3.99 -3.37 -5.74
CA ALA A 226 2.78 -3.19 -4.92
C ALA A 226 1.95 -4.48 -4.84
N CYS A 227 1.80 -5.18 -5.96
CA CYS A 227 1.10 -6.47 -6.01
C CYS A 227 1.87 -7.55 -5.23
N PHE A 228 3.20 -7.55 -5.29
CA PHE A 228 4.07 -8.43 -4.51
C PHE A 228 3.81 -8.30 -3.00
N ASP A 229 3.75 -7.07 -2.48
CA ASP A 229 3.47 -6.81 -1.05
C ASP A 229 2.10 -7.34 -0.62
N ARG A 230 1.09 -7.16 -1.48
CA ARG A 230 -0.27 -7.67 -1.25
C ARG A 230 -0.30 -9.19 -1.30
N PHE A 231 0.47 -9.80 -2.20
CA PHE A 231 0.57 -11.26 -2.30
C PHE A 231 1.23 -11.85 -1.04
N VAL A 232 2.32 -11.25 -0.56
CA VAL A 232 2.96 -11.62 0.71
C VAL A 232 1.97 -11.53 1.88
N SER A 233 1.23 -10.42 1.96
CA SER A 233 0.29 -10.17 3.05
C SER A 233 -0.90 -11.12 3.02
N TRP A 234 -1.49 -11.33 1.84
CA TRP A 234 -2.58 -12.28 1.63
C TRP A 234 -2.15 -13.71 1.94
N PHE A 235 -1.00 -14.17 1.43
CA PHE A 235 -0.58 -15.55 1.59
C PHE A 235 -0.20 -15.86 3.04
N GLY A 236 0.52 -14.94 3.71
CA GLY A 236 0.81 -15.06 5.14
C GLY A 236 -0.46 -15.13 6.00
N TYR A 237 -1.46 -14.30 5.70
CA TYR A 237 -2.77 -14.35 6.35
C TYR A 237 -3.52 -15.66 6.06
N HIS A 238 -3.55 -16.09 4.79
CA HIS A 238 -4.18 -17.33 4.36
C HIS A 238 -3.60 -18.53 5.13
N LEU A 239 -2.27 -18.70 5.11
CA LEU A 239 -1.57 -19.77 5.83
C LEU A 239 -1.93 -19.80 7.32
N SER A 240 -2.02 -18.64 7.98
CA SER A 240 -2.37 -18.57 9.41
C SER A 240 -3.75 -19.14 9.73
N ASN A 241 -4.68 -19.14 8.77
CA ASN A 241 -6.02 -19.69 8.90
C ASN A 241 -6.10 -21.19 8.58
N PHE A 242 -5.07 -21.75 7.92
CA PHE A 242 -4.97 -23.16 7.55
C PHE A 242 -3.79 -23.88 8.21
N GLN A 243 -3.52 -23.52 9.46
CA GLN A 243 -2.50 -24.15 10.32
C GLN A 243 -1.07 -24.06 9.76
N TYR A 244 -0.80 -23.09 8.88
CA TYR A 244 0.47 -22.87 8.19
C TYR A 244 0.93 -24.05 7.31
N ARG A 245 -0.02 -24.83 6.80
CA ARG A 245 0.28 -25.95 5.91
C ARG A 245 0.46 -25.46 4.48
N TRP A 246 1.58 -25.80 3.89
CA TRP A 246 1.91 -25.62 2.48
C TRP A 246 2.92 -26.68 2.06
N SER A 247 2.94 -27.06 0.78
CA SER A 247 3.94 -27.96 0.22
C SER A 247 5.25 -27.20 -0.06
N TRP A 248 5.94 -26.78 1.01
CA TRP A 248 7.17 -26.00 0.89
C TRP A 248 8.24 -26.69 0.03
N GLU A 249 8.29 -28.02 0.02
CA GLU A 249 9.22 -28.80 -0.81
C GLU A 249 9.15 -28.44 -2.30
N ASP A 250 7.98 -28.03 -2.80
CA ASP A 250 7.78 -27.64 -4.21
C ASP A 250 8.59 -26.39 -4.60
N TRP A 251 8.96 -25.55 -3.63
CA TRP A 251 9.66 -24.28 -3.85
C TRP A 251 11.14 -24.33 -3.44
N GLU A 252 11.66 -25.48 -3.00
CA GLU A 252 12.99 -25.60 -2.40
C GLU A 252 14.12 -25.18 -3.36
N GLU A 253 13.97 -25.44 -4.65
CA GLU A 253 14.99 -25.13 -5.66
C GLU A 253 15.28 -23.62 -5.77
N CYS A 254 14.29 -22.76 -5.52
CA CYS A 254 14.49 -21.31 -5.62
C CYS A 254 15.36 -20.74 -4.49
N LEU A 255 15.62 -21.50 -3.43
CA LEU A 255 16.50 -21.09 -2.32
C LEU A 255 17.98 -20.99 -2.74
N LYS A 256 18.33 -21.55 -3.90
CA LYS A 256 19.68 -21.47 -4.50
C LYS A 256 19.90 -20.16 -5.27
N LEU A 257 18.83 -19.39 -5.52
CA LEU A 257 18.90 -18.10 -6.21
C LEU A 257 19.41 -17.01 -5.27
N ASP A 258 19.75 -15.85 -5.84
CA ASP A 258 20.09 -14.66 -5.07
C ASP A 258 18.98 -14.29 -4.07
N HIS A 259 19.32 -13.84 -2.86
CA HIS A 259 18.33 -13.54 -1.83
C HIS A 259 17.40 -12.36 -2.18
N GLU A 260 17.81 -11.48 -3.08
CA GLU A 260 16.99 -10.39 -3.62
C GLU A 260 16.17 -10.82 -4.85
N HIS A 261 16.39 -12.03 -5.37
CA HIS A 261 15.51 -12.62 -6.36
C HIS A 261 14.08 -12.71 -5.82
N PRO A 262 13.04 -12.35 -6.60
CA PRO A 262 11.65 -12.28 -6.11
C PRO A 262 11.13 -13.55 -5.42
N ARG A 263 11.45 -14.75 -5.92
CA ARG A 263 11.06 -16.04 -5.31
C ARG A 263 11.57 -16.26 -3.87
N PRO A 264 12.89 -16.35 -3.58
CA PRO A 264 13.36 -16.52 -2.21
C PRO A 264 13.01 -15.31 -1.32
N LYS A 265 12.96 -14.10 -1.87
CA LYS A 265 12.51 -12.91 -1.14
C LYS A 265 11.05 -13.04 -0.69
N PHE A 266 10.16 -13.52 -1.56
CA PHE A 266 8.75 -13.77 -1.23
C PHE A 266 8.61 -14.75 -0.08
N ILE A 267 9.32 -15.88 -0.14
CA ILE A 267 9.33 -16.88 0.93
C ILE A 267 9.78 -16.26 2.25
N LYS A 268 10.90 -15.53 2.25
CA LYS A 268 11.44 -14.85 3.43
C LYS A 268 10.43 -13.89 4.06
N GLU A 269 9.76 -13.08 3.24
CA GLU A 269 8.78 -12.10 3.70
C GLU A 269 7.47 -12.76 4.18
N VAL A 270 7.02 -13.84 3.54
CA VAL A 270 5.88 -14.66 3.99
C VAL A 270 6.19 -15.35 5.32
N LEU A 271 7.38 -15.93 5.49
CA LEU A 271 7.79 -16.57 6.75
C LEU A 271 7.90 -15.54 7.87
N LEU A 272 8.38 -14.33 7.58
CA LEU A 272 8.36 -13.23 8.53
C LEU A 272 6.92 -12.83 8.91
N LYS A 273 6.01 -12.68 7.95
CA LYS A 273 4.60 -12.34 8.21
C LYS A 273 3.89 -13.41 9.03
N THR A 274 4.10 -14.68 8.70
CA THR A 274 3.55 -15.80 9.49
C THR A 274 4.15 -15.85 10.89
N MET A 275 5.43 -15.48 11.08
CA MET A 275 6.02 -15.34 12.41
C MET A 275 5.34 -14.22 13.22
N ARG A 276 5.01 -13.07 12.60
CA ARG A 276 4.25 -11.98 13.27
C ARG A 276 2.83 -12.41 13.68
N LEU A 277 2.24 -13.40 12.99
CA LEU A 277 0.95 -14.01 13.32
C LEU A 277 1.09 -15.26 14.20
N SER A 278 2.32 -15.62 14.58
CA SER A 278 2.63 -16.78 15.41
C SER A 278 3.86 -16.54 16.30
N TYR A 279 4.79 -17.50 16.35
CA TYR A 279 6.04 -17.38 17.07
C TYR A 279 7.14 -18.14 16.32
N HIS A 280 8.40 -17.70 16.50
CA HIS A 280 9.56 -18.18 15.75
C HIS A 280 9.68 -19.71 15.69
N GLN A 281 9.54 -20.39 16.83
CA GLN A 281 9.69 -21.85 16.88
C GLN A 281 8.67 -22.57 15.97
N ARG A 282 7.40 -22.14 15.97
CA ARG A 282 6.38 -22.74 15.10
C ARG A 282 6.73 -22.58 13.63
N ILE A 283 7.19 -21.39 13.22
CA ILE A 283 7.53 -21.12 11.82
C ILE A 283 8.78 -21.88 11.38
N ARG A 284 9.74 -22.10 12.28
CA ARG A 284 10.86 -23.00 12.03
C ARG A 284 10.40 -24.45 11.80
N ASP A 285 9.38 -24.89 12.53
CA ASP A 285 8.93 -26.29 12.52
C ASP A 285 8.02 -26.65 11.33
N ILE A 286 7.46 -25.67 10.61
CA ILE A 286 6.56 -25.92 9.45
C ILE A 286 7.30 -26.04 8.11
N VAL A 287 8.60 -25.70 8.06
CA VAL A 287 9.42 -25.74 6.84
C VAL A 287 10.54 -26.78 6.94
N PRO A 288 11.02 -27.33 5.81
CA PRO A 288 12.21 -28.19 5.77
C PRO A 288 13.49 -27.46 6.22
N ARG A 289 14.54 -28.23 6.56
CA ARG A 289 15.83 -27.65 7.03
C ARG A 289 16.53 -26.76 6.01
N SER A 290 16.34 -27.01 4.71
CA SER A 290 16.88 -26.18 3.63
C SER A 290 16.44 -24.72 3.68
N TYR A 291 15.31 -24.43 4.32
CA TYR A 291 14.77 -23.08 4.50
C TYR A 291 15.49 -22.25 5.57
N GLU A 292 16.51 -22.79 6.27
CA GLU A 292 17.22 -22.06 7.33
C GLU A 292 17.84 -20.73 6.84
N CYS A 293 18.19 -20.63 5.55
CA CYS A 293 18.71 -19.42 4.93
C CYS A 293 17.68 -18.30 4.72
N VAL A 294 16.38 -18.61 4.75
CA VAL A 294 15.27 -17.65 4.55
C VAL A 294 14.37 -17.50 5.78
N LEU A 295 14.64 -18.25 6.86
CA LEU A 295 13.91 -18.11 8.11
C LEU A 295 14.14 -16.72 8.73
N PRO A 296 13.09 -16.08 9.29
CA PRO A 296 13.26 -14.86 10.05
C PRO A 296 14.09 -15.13 11.31
N PRO A 297 14.98 -14.20 11.72
CA PRO A 297 15.74 -14.35 12.95
C PRO A 297 14.80 -14.33 14.17
N ARG A 298 15.29 -14.81 15.31
CA ARG A 298 14.59 -14.63 16.59
C ARG A 298 14.44 -13.13 16.88
N PRO A 299 13.23 -12.67 17.24
CA PRO A 299 12.94 -11.25 17.44
C PRO A 299 13.42 -10.73 18.82
N ASP A 300 14.67 -11.07 19.18
CA ASP A 300 15.28 -10.66 20.45
C ASP A 300 15.95 -9.28 20.31
N PRO A 301 15.88 -8.42 21.35
CA PRO A 301 16.59 -7.14 21.36
C PRO A 301 18.11 -7.35 21.49
N PHE A 302 18.89 -6.55 20.78
CA PHE A 302 20.34 -6.51 20.89
C PHE A 302 20.80 -5.29 21.70
N TYR A 303 20.98 -5.46 23.02
CA TYR A 303 21.42 -4.38 23.89
C TYR A 303 22.95 -4.32 23.99
N LYS A 304 23.56 -3.37 23.26
CA LYS A 304 25.03 -3.27 23.11
C LYS A 304 25.79 -3.03 24.41
N TYR A 305 25.18 -2.41 25.41
CA TYR A 305 25.84 -2.09 26.68
C TYR A 305 25.99 -3.29 27.63
N THR A 306 25.38 -4.44 27.30
CA THR A 306 25.61 -5.73 27.98
C THR A 306 26.30 -6.75 27.10
N ALA A 307 26.61 -6.41 25.85
CA ALA A 307 27.26 -7.31 24.92
C ALA A 307 28.73 -7.54 25.29
N GLU A 308 29.32 -8.61 24.77
CA GLU A 308 30.74 -8.88 24.95
C GLU A 308 31.58 -7.72 24.37
N GLY A 309 32.54 -7.21 25.15
CA GLY A 309 33.32 -6.01 24.78
C GLY A 309 32.68 -4.66 25.16
N SER A 310 31.48 -4.64 25.76
CA SER A 310 30.78 -3.39 26.09
C SER A 310 31.52 -2.49 27.07
N SER A 311 32.43 -3.02 27.89
CA SER A 311 33.24 -2.22 28.83
C SER A 311 34.07 -1.12 28.15
N SER A 312 34.39 -1.28 26.86
CA SER A 312 35.10 -0.30 26.06
C SER A 312 34.21 0.73 25.38
N LEU A 313 32.89 0.50 25.33
CA LEU A 313 31.96 1.42 24.68
C LEU A 313 31.75 2.69 25.52
N PRO A 314 31.79 3.88 24.91
CA PRO A 314 31.43 5.12 25.58
C PRO A 314 30.02 5.03 26.18
N GLY A 315 29.85 5.49 27.41
CA GLY A 315 28.55 5.54 28.08
C GLY A 315 28.09 4.25 28.75
N THR A 316 28.84 3.14 28.70
CA THR A 316 28.46 1.86 29.35
C THR A 316 28.22 2.00 30.86
N GLN A 317 29.06 2.76 31.57
CA GLN A 317 28.87 2.98 33.01
C GLN A 317 27.56 3.71 33.30
N VAL A 318 27.27 4.77 32.53
CA VAL A 318 26.02 5.53 32.66
C VAL A 318 24.83 4.67 32.25
N ALA A 319 24.95 3.82 31.23
CA ALA A 319 23.90 2.88 30.83
C ALA A 319 23.52 1.91 31.96
N GLN A 320 24.52 1.41 32.72
CA GLN A 320 24.27 0.56 33.89
C GLN A 320 23.61 1.32 35.05
N GLN A 321 24.07 2.54 35.33
CA GLN A 321 23.44 3.41 36.34
C GLN A 321 21.99 3.74 35.97
N LEU A 322 21.75 4.11 34.71
CA LEU A 322 20.45 4.38 34.14
C LEU A 322 19.52 3.16 34.25
N MET A 323 20.05 1.97 33.96
CA MET A 323 19.30 0.73 34.10
C MET A 323 18.85 0.50 35.55
N ALA A 324 19.74 0.73 36.54
CA ALA A 324 19.41 0.61 37.95
C ALA A 324 18.37 1.65 38.38
N ALA A 325 18.51 2.91 37.95
CA ALA A 325 17.59 3.99 38.25
C ALA A 325 16.18 3.72 37.71
N ILE A 326 16.06 3.28 36.45
CA ILE A 326 14.76 2.96 35.84
C ILE A 326 14.09 1.77 36.56
N LYS A 327 14.85 0.72 36.91
CA LYS A 327 14.34 -0.42 37.70
C LYS A 327 13.84 0.02 39.08
N ASN A 328 14.50 1.00 39.69
CA ASN A 328 14.10 1.63 40.95
C ASN A 328 13.03 2.73 40.80
N ARG A 329 12.38 2.81 39.64
CA ARG A 329 11.26 3.72 39.35
C ARG A 329 11.60 5.20 39.48
N CYS A 330 12.81 5.62 39.08
CA CYS A 330 13.24 7.02 39.08
C CYS A 330 12.25 7.97 38.36
N SER A 331 12.35 9.26 38.68
CA SER A 331 11.65 10.35 37.98
C SER A 331 12.33 10.71 36.65
N PRO A 332 11.66 11.42 35.74
CA PRO A 332 12.30 12.02 34.55
C PRO A 332 13.47 12.94 34.90
N GLU A 333 13.37 13.69 35.99
CA GLU A 333 14.40 14.62 36.46
C GLU A 333 15.67 13.88 36.92
N ASP A 334 15.51 12.80 37.70
CA ASP A 334 16.62 11.94 38.13
C ASP A 334 17.32 11.35 36.91
N LEU A 335 16.54 10.95 35.90
CA LEU A 335 17.07 10.37 34.67
C LEU A 335 17.89 11.38 33.88
N LEU A 336 17.40 12.61 33.73
CA LEU A 336 18.13 13.72 33.10
C LEU A 336 19.41 14.05 33.87
N ALA A 337 19.40 13.97 35.20
CA ALA A 337 20.59 14.20 36.02
C ALA A 337 21.68 13.17 35.72
N ILE A 338 21.33 11.89 35.60
CA ILE A 338 22.27 10.82 35.22
C ILE A 338 22.81 11.05 33.81
N LEU A 339 21.94 11.41 32.85
CA LEU A 339 22.37 11.64 31.47
C LEU A 339 23.32 12.84 31.32
N LYS A 340 23.31 13.82 32.23
CA LYS A 340 24.25 14.96 32.19
C LYS A 340 25.71 14.55 32.32
N GLU A 341 25.99 13.39 32.90
CA GLU A 341 27.35 12.86 33.07
C GLU A 341 28.02 12.46 31.74
N LEU A 342 27.23 12.25 30.69
CA LEU A 342 27.75 11.83 29.39
C LEU A 342 28.38 13.01 28.64
N PRO A 343 29.60 12.84 28.10
CA PRO A 343 30.23 13.84 27.24
C PRO A 343 29.43 13.99 25.94
N ASN A 344 29.56 15.13 25.26
CA ASN A 344 29.04 15.29 23.92
C ASN A 344 30.15 15.01 22.90
N PRO A 345 30.09 13.91 22.13
CA PRO A 345 31.12 13.64 21.14
C PRO A 345 31.17 14.70 20.02
N LEU A 346 30.12 15.51 19.87
CA LEU A 346 30.10 16.62 18.90
C LEU A 346 30.79 17.88 19.42
N GLU A 347 31.12 17.98 20.72
CA GLU A 347 31.86 19.14 21.24
C GLU A 347 33.25 19.27 20.62
N ASP A 348 33.87 18.16 20.22
CA ASP A 348 35.18 18.15 19.58
C ASP A 348 35.14 18.75 18.17
N ASP A 349 34.03 18.58 17.44
CA ASP A 349 33.88 18.99 16.04
C ASP A 349 33.08 20.30 15.87
N GLU A 350 32.02 20.51 16.65
CA GLU A 350 31.08 21.63 16.56
C GLU A 350 31.22 22.64 17.72
N GLY A 351 32.04 22.32 18.72
CA GLY A 351 32.24 23.15 19.91
C GLY A 351 31.11 23.03 20.95
N PRO A 352 31.14 23.87 22.01
CA PRO A 352 30.21 23.80 23.15
C PRO A 352 28.76 24.15 22.81
N GLU A 353 28.48 24.62 21.59
CA GLU A 353 27.14 24.96 21.10
C GLU A 353 26.48 23.85 20.27
N ALA A 354 27.07 22.64 20.24
CA ALA A 354 26.48 21.48 19.58
C ALA A 354 25.01 21.28 20.01
N ARG A 355 24.09 21.32 19.03
CA ARG A 355 22.63 21.39 19.27
C ARG A 355 22.04 20.16 19.96
N TYR A 356 22.67 19.00 19.81
CA TYR A 356 22.22 17.74 20.37
C TYR A 356 23.41 16.89 20.84
N ASN A 357 23.13 15.84 21.59
CA ASN A 357 24.15 14.91 22.08
C ASN A 357 23.78 13.47 21.68
N PRO A 358 24.45 12.89 20.66
CA PRO A 358 24.10 11.57 20.15
C PRO A 358 24.38 10.45 21.16
N LEU A 359 25.37 10.59 22.03
CA LEU A 359 25.68 9.59 23.06
C LEU A 359 24.62 9.55 24.16
N LYS A 360 24.12 10.72 24.60
CA LYS A 360 23.00 10.83 25.55
C LYS A 360 21.75 10.18 24.99
N ILE A 361 21.41 10.50 23.74
CA ILE A 361 20.27 9.92 23.04
C ILE A 361 20.41 8.39 22.98
N ASP A 362 21.55 7.90 22.52
CA ASP A 362 21.76 6.46 22.33
C ASP A 362 21.70 5.68 23.64
N VAL A 363 22.42 6.09 24.68
CA VAL A 363 22.39 5.44 26.01
C VAL A 363 20.96 5.42 26.56
N PHE A 364 20.24 6.54 26.45
CA PHE A 364 18.86 6.65 26.90
C PHE A 364 17.93 5.70 26.15
N VAL A 365 17.91 5.78 24.82
CA VAL A 365 16.99 5.04 23.95
C VAL A 365 17.25 3.53 24.05
N GLN A 366 18.51 3.11 23.96
CA GLN A 366 18.92 1.70 24.10
C GLN A 366 18.48 1.12 25.45
N THR A 367 18.79 1.82 26.54
CA THR A 367 18.50 1.31 27.90
C THR A 367 17.01 1.29 28.19
N LEU A 368 16.29 2.34 27.79
CA LEU A 368 14.86 2.44 28.03
C LEU A 368 14.09 1.35 27.30
N PHE A 369 14.35 1.16 26.00
CA PHE A 369 13.64 0.15 25.21
C PHE A 369 14.09 -1.27 25.51
N PHE A 370 15.35 -1.49 25.92
CA PHE A 370 15.77 -2.79 26.42
C PHE A 370 14.98 -3.18 27.68
N LEU A 371 14.80 -2.26 28.63
CA LEU A 371 13.96 -2.52 29.82
C LEU A 371 12.47 -2.63 29.49
N GLY A 372 12.01 -1.96 28.44
CA GLY A 372 10.65 -2.05 27.90
C GLY A 372 10.41 -3.24 26.96
N SER A 373 11.38 -4.14 26.76
CA SER A 373 11.36 -5.16 25.71
C SER A 373 10.35 -6.30 25.88
N LYS A 374 9.75 -6.42 27.07
CA LYS A 374 8.83 -7.53 27.40
C LYS A 374 7.58 -7.57 26.52
N SER A 375 7.05 -6.41 26.12
CA SER A 375 5.94 -6.31 25.16
C SER A 375 5.80 -4.89 24.61
N PHE A 376 5.02 -4.73 23.53
CA PHE A 376 4.68 -3.41 22.98
C PHE A 376 4.13 -2.46 24.04
N SER A 377 3.25 -2.94 24.92
CA SER A 377 2.67 -2.13 26.01
C SER A 377 3.72 -1.62 26.99
N HIS A 378 4.75 -2.42 27.32
CA HIS A 378 5.83 -1.97 28.21
C HIS A 378 6.66 -0.88 27.54
N SER A 379 6.99 -1.04 26.25
CA SER A 379 7.69 -0.02 25.47
C SER A 379 6.87 1.27 25.34
N PHE A 380 5.55 1.18 25.11
CA PHE A 380 4.68 2.35 25.05
C PHE A 380 4.52 3.05 26.39
N ALA A 381 4.44 2.29 27.48
CA ALA A 381 4.41 2.85 28.83
C ALA A 381 5.73 3.57 29.17
N ALA A 382 6.86 3.02 28.73
CA ALA A 382 8.17 3.64 28.88
C ALA A 382 8.25 4.98 28.13
N ILE A 383 7.79 5.03 26.87
CA ILE A 383 7.66 6.28 26.10
C ILE A 383 6.78 7.30 26.83
N GLY A 384 5.62 6.85 27.36
CA GLY A 384 4.71 7.73 28.09
C GLY A 384 5.33 8.31 29.36
N LYS A 385 5.99 7.47 30.16
CA LYS A 385 6.63 7.88 31.43
C LYS A 385 7.75 8.88 31.22
N PHE A 386 8.58 8.70 30.19
CA PHE A 386 9.75 9.53 29.93
C PHE A 386 9.58 10.45 28.71
N ASN A 387 8.34 10.82 28.37
CA ASN A 387 8.04 11.68 27.22
C ASN A 387 8.77 13.03 27.29
N GLN A 388 8.87 13.62 28.49
CA GLN A 388 9.59 14.88 28.70
C GLN A 388 11.09 14.75 28.37
N VAL A 389 11.71 13.63 28.75
CA VAL A 389 13.11 13.36 28.41
C VAL A 389 13.27 13.24 26.90
N PHE A 390 12.38 12.51 26.23
CA PHE A 390 12.39 12.44 24.77
C PHE A 390 12.25 13.82 24.12
N LYS A 391 11.33 14.67 24.58
CA LYS A 391 11.16 16.02 24.01
C LYS A 391 12.41 16.90 24.14
N LEU A 392 13.17 16.73 25.22
CA LEU A 392 14.43 17.45 25.41
C LEU A 392 15.58 16.87 24.57
N LEU A 393 15.56 15.56 24.33
CA LEU A 393 16.61 14.87 23.59
C LEU A 393 16.36 14.79 22.08
N ALA A 394 15.12 14.98 21.62
CA ALA A 394 14.71 14.91 20.22
C ALA A 394 14.66 16.30 19.54
N ASP A 395 15.44 17.25 20.05
CA ASP A 395 15.46 18.63 19.54
C ASP A 395 16.21 18.71 18.20
N GLY A 396 15.44 18.91 17.12
CA GLY A 396 15.94 18.94 15.75
C GLY A 396 16.01 17.58 15.06
N GLU A 397 16.12 17.62 13.73
CA GLU A 397 16.09 16.43 12.87
C GLU A 397 17.24 15.45 13.15
N GLU A 398 18.47 15.95 13.33
CA GLU A 398 19.64 15.10 13.60
C GLU A 398 19.53 14.30 14.91
N ALA A 399 18.90 14.90 15.92
CA ALA A 399 18.60 14.23 17.19
C ALA A 399 17.56 13.12 17.00
N GLN A 400 16.52 13.38 16.19
CA GLN A 400 15.50 12.40 15.83
C GLN A 400 16.09 11.23 15.01
N LEU A 401 17.02 11.51 14.09
CA LEU A 401 17.78 10.48 13.36
C LEU A 401 18.60 9.60 14.33
N CYS A 402 19.20 10.20 15.36
CA CYS A 402 19.90 9.43 16.41
C CYS A 402 18.96 8.52 17.20
N ILE A 403 17.73 8.97 17.50
CA ILE A 403 16.71 8.12 18.14
C ILE A 403 16.36 6.94 17.23
N LEU A 404 16.08 7.20 15.96
CA LEU A 404 15.74 6.17 14.97
C LEU A 404 16.85 5.15 14.80
N ARG A 405 18.11 5.59 14.70
CA ARG A 405 19.30 4.72 14.65
C ARG A 405 19.40 3.85 15.91
N SER A 406 19.20 4.43 17.09
CA SER A 406 19.27 3.70 18.36
C SER A 406 18.17 2.64 18.48
N ILE A 407 16.96 2.94 17.99
CA ILE A 407 15.84 1.99 17.90
C ILE A 407 16.20 0.84 16.94
N TYR A 408 16.73 1.17 15.76
CA TYR A 408 17.12 0.18 14.75
C TYR A 408 18.20 -0.77 15.27
N GLU A 409 19.27 -0.25 15.86
CA GLU A 409 20.36 -1.07 16.41
C GLU A 409 19.87 -2.07 17.46
N LEU A 410 18.98 -1.61 18.36
CA LEU A 410 18.40 -2.45 19.39
C LEU A 410 17.45 -3.52 18.82
N TRP A 411 16.64 -3.15 17.82
CA TRP A 411 15.53 -3.97 17.34
C TRP A 411 15.71 -4.50 15.91
N ARG A 412 16.94 -4.57 15.40
CA ARG A 412 17.27 -5.03 14.04
C ARG A 412 16.66 -6.39 13.66
N ASN A 413 16.49 -7.29 14.64
CA ASN A 413 15.88 -8.61 14.44
C ASN A 413 14.37 -8.64 14.66
N HIS A 414 13.77 -7.56 15.17
CA HIS A 414 12.34 -7.44 15.47
C HIS A 414 11.71 -6.29 14.68
N GLN A 415 11.63 -6.45 13.37
CA GLN A 415 11.10 -5.44 12.44
C GLN A 415 9.70 -4.90 12.84
N GLN A 416 8.81 -5.77 13.35
CA GLN A 416 7.49 -5.33 13.84
C GLN A 416 7.58 -4.35 15.01
N MET A 417 8.56 -4.52 15.92
CA MET A 417 8.79 -3.58 17.02
C MET A 417 9.21 -2.22 16.49
N VAL A 418 10.13 -2.19 15.50
CA VAL A 418 10.56 -0.95 14.84
C VAL A 418 9.35 -0.20 14.25
N CYS A 419 8.49 -0.90 13.50
CA CYS A 419 7.28 -0.30 12.92
C CYS A 419 6.37 0.32 13.98
N VAL A 420 6.08 -0.39 15.09
CA VAL A 420 5.15 0.12 16.10
C VAL A 420 5.73 1.22 16.97
N LEU A 421 7.05 1.23 17.21
CA LEU A 421 7.72 2.30 17.94
C LEU A 421 7.71 3.60 17.15
N ILE A 422 8.04 3.53 15.85
CA ILE A 422 7.99 4.69 14.95
C ILE A 422 6.54 5.20 14.83
N ASP A 423 5.56 4.31 14.63
CA ASP A 423 4.14 4.67 14.59
C ASP A 423 3.70 5.42 15.85
N LYS A 424 4.11 4.91 17.02
CA LYS A 424 3.80 5.50 18.32
C LYS A 424 4.46 6.87 18.47
N MET A 425 5.73 7.00 18.11
CA MET A 425 6.50 8.24 18.23
C MET A 425 6.00 9.35 17.29
N LEU A 426 5.62 9.01 16.05
CA LEU A 426 4.94 9.93 15.14
C LEU A 426 3.59 10.39 15.73
N LYS A 427 2.81 9.46 16.31
CA LYS A 427 1.48 9.78 16.89
C LYS A 427 1.55 10.77 18.05
N ILE A 428 2.63 10.75 18.83
CA ILE A 428 2.84 11.66 19.96
C ILE A 428 3.77 12.83 19.62
N GLN A 429 4.08 13.03 18.33
CA GLN A 429 4.91 14.12 17.82
C GLN A 429 6.31 14.17 18.46
N LEU A 430 6.90 13.01 18.73
CA LEU A 430 8.32 12.91 19.09
C LEU A 430 9.23 12.83 17.87
N LEU A 431 8.68 12.35 16.75
CA LEU A 431 9.36 12.29 15.47
C LEU A 431 8.55 13.07 14.45
N GLU A 432 9.24 13.75 13.55
CA GLU A 432 8.68 14.35 12.35
C GLU A 432 8.65 13.35 11.20
N CYS A 433 7.74 13.56 10.26
CA CYS A 433 7.62 12.70 9.08
C CYS A 433 8.86 12.81 8.17
N SER A 434 9.44 14.01 8.06
CA SER A 434 10.70 14.29 7.35
C SER A 434 11.86 13.46 7.89
N ALA A 435 12.06 13.47 9.21
CA ALA A 435 13.12 12.70 9.87
C ALA A 435 13.01 11.20 9.59
N VAL A 436 11.78 10.64 9.64
CA VAL A 436 11.54 9.23 9.30
C VAL A 436 11.84 8.95 7.84
N ALA A 437 11.44 9.83 6.92
CA ALA A 437 11.76 9.68 5.51
C ALA A 437 13.28 9.71 5.28
N ASN A 438 14.00 10.70 5.84
CA ASN A 438 15.45 10.79 5.72
C ASN A 438 16.17 9.58 6.33
N TRP A 439 15.70 9.05 7.46
CA TRP A 439 16.23 7.83 8.05
C TRP A 439 16.07 6.61 7.13
N ILE A 440 14.92 6.45 6.46
CA ILE A 440 14.68 5.32 5.54
C ILE A 440 15.70 5.30 4.39
N PHE A 441 16.09 6.46 3.86
CA PHE A 441 17.06 6.60 2.78
C PHE A 441 18.51 6.79 3.30
N SER A 442 18.75 6.60 4.59
CA SER A 442 20.09 6.78 5.16
C SER A 442 21.01 5.61 4.80
N LYS A 443 22.33 5.84 4.91
CA LYS A 443 23.33 4.81 4.60
C LYS A 443 23.22 3.59 5.51
N GLU A 444 22.84 3.79 6.77
CA GLU A 444 22.62 2.74 7.76
C GLU A 444 21.51 1.77 7.34
N MET A 445 20.49 2.28 6.64
CA MET A 445 19.35 1.49 6.20
C MET A 445 19.58 0.78 4.86
N SER A 446 20.71 1.01 4.19
CA SER A 446 21.04 0.43 2.87
C SER A 446 20.88 -1.10 2.81
N HIS A 447 21.26 -1.82 3.88
CA HIS A 447 21.15 -3.28 3.97
C HIS A 447 19.70 -3.78 4.09
N ASP A 448 18.81 -2.96 4.63
CA ASP A 448 17.41 -3.31 4.90
C ASP A 448 16.46 -2.64 3.92
N PHE A 449 16.96 -1.75 3.07
CA PHE A 449 16.19 -0.87 2.19
C PHE A 449 15.16 -1.61 1.31
N THR A 450 15.49 -2.80 0.81
CA THR A 450 14.57 -3.58 -0.04
C THR A 450 13.59 -4.45 0.76
N LYS A 451 13.67 -4.49 2.10
CA LYS A 451 12.77 -5.29 2.95
C LYS A 451 11.42 -4.59 3.10
N LEU A 452 10.34 -5.36 3.17
CA LEU A 452 8.98 -4.81 3.15
C LEU A 452 8.68 -3.85 4.31
N TYR A 453 9.20 -4.12 5.51
CA TYR A 453 8.90 -3.31 6.69
C TYR A 453 9.36 -1.85 6.57
N ILE A 454 10.39 -1.56 5.77
CA ILE A 454 10.84 -0.18 5.49
C ILE A 454 9.74 0.60 4.78
N TRP A 455 9.14 -0.04 3.78
CA TRP A 455 8.07 0.56 2.99
C TRP A 455 6.77 0.61 3.79
N GLU A 456 6.50 -0.37 4.66
CA GLU A 456 5.41 -0.28 5.65
C GLU A 456 5.54 1.01 6.48
N ILE A 457 6.75 1.33 6.98
CA ILE A 457 7.01 2.55 7.76
C ILE A 457 6.83 3.81 6.89
N LEU A 458 7.34 3.81 5.66
CA LEU A 458 7.20 4.96 4.75
C LEU A 458 5.73 5.27 4.45
N HIS A 459 4.96 4.28 3.97
CA HIS A 459 3.56 4.45 3.64
C HIS A 459 2.73 4.80 4.89
N LEU A 460 3.04 4.21 6.06
CA LEU A 460 2.41 4.59 7.33
C LEU A 460 2.67 6.06 7.68
N THR A 461 3.89 6.55 7.47
CA THR A 461 4.30 7.93 7.74
C THR A 461 3.53 8.91 6.83
N ILE A 462 3.51 8.64 5.52
CA ILE A 462 2.75 9.46 4.55
C ILE A 462 1.24 9.45 4.87
N ASN A 463 0.69 8.28 5.21
CA ASN A 463 -0.72 8.14 5.57
C ASN A 463 -1.08 8.92 6.83
N LYS A 464 -0.19 8.95 7.84
CA LYS A 464 -0.40 9.78 9.04
C LYS A 464 -0.43 11.25 8.69
N MET A 465 0.53 11.71 7.89
CA MET A 465 0.59 13.11 7.47
C MET A 465 -0.66 13.51 6.70
N SER A 466 -1.08 12.66 5.75
CA SER A 466 -2.28 12.89 4.96
C SER A 466 -3.56 12.89 5.80
N LYS A 467 -3.69 11.97 6.76
CA LYS A 467 -4.80 11.98 7.73
C LYS A 467 -4.79 13.22 8.61
N TYR A 468 -3.62 13.73 9.00
CA TYR A 468 -3.49 14.96 9.78
C TYR A 468 -4.00 16.17 8.99
N VAL A 469 -3.53 16.34 7.73
CA VAL A 469 -3.99 17.41 6.84
C VAL A 469 -5.49 17.33 6.57
N ASN A 470 -6.00 16.14 6.21
CA ASN A 470 -7.43 15.96 5.92
C ASN A 470 -8.30 16.27 7.15
N ARG A 471 -7.84 15.91 8.36
CA ARG A 471 -8.54 16.24 9.60
C ARG A 471 -8.59 17.74 9.82
N LEU A 472 -7.46 18.45 9.69
CA LEU A 472 -7.42 19.90 9.84
C LEU A 472 -8.28 20.61 8.79
N SER A 473 -8.25 20.13 7.55
CA SER A 473 -9.09 20.66 6.47
C SER A 473 -10.58 20.52 6.76
N ARG A 474 -11.00 19.38 7.32
CA ARG A 474 -12.39 19.15 7.73
C ARG A 474 -12.78 20.04 8.91
N GLU A 475 -11.95 20.08 9.96
CA GLU A 475 -12.17 20.92 11.14
C GLU A 475 -12.30 22.41 10.76
N LEU A 476 -11.48 22.90 9.83
CA LEU A 476 -11.58 24.26 9.29
C LEU A 476 -12.87 24.49 8.49
N SER A 477 -13.24 23.55 7.61
CA SER A 477 -14.47 23.64 6.82
C SER A 477 -15.71 23.71 7.72
N GLU A 478 -15.76 22.88 8.76
CA GLU A 478 -16.84 22.88 9.75
C GLU A 478 -16.88 24.21 10.54
N ALA A 479 -15.72 24.76 10.93
CA ALA A 479 -15.62 26.03 11.63
C ALA A 479 -16.09 27.22 10.76
N ARG A 480 -15.68 27.27 9.49
CA ARG A 480 -16.12 28.28 8.51
C ARG A 480 -17.63 28.20 8.28
N GLU A 481 -18.18 27.00 8.18
CA GLU A 481 -19.63 26.82 7.99
C GLU A 481 -20.43 27.29 9.22
N LYS A 482 -19.95 27.00 10.44
CA LYS A 482 -20.56 27.50 11.69
C LYS A 482 -20.50 29.04 11.77
N LEU A 483 -19.40 29.66 11.33
CA LEU A 483 -19.24 31.11 11.29
C LEU A 483 -20.15 31.77 10.23
N ALA A 484 -20.29 31.17 9.05
CA ALA A 484 -21.15 31.70 7.99
C ALA A 484 -22.65 31.66 8.38
N ARG A 485 -23.11 30.58 9.02
CA ARG A 485 -24.50 30.45 9.48
C ARG A 485 -24.85 31.47 10.58
N SER A 486 -23.90 31.87 11.41
CA SER A 486 -24.13 32.88 12.46
C SER A 486 -24.19 34.31 11.92
N GLY A 487 -23.43 34.61 10.85
CA GLY A 487 -23.53 35.89 10.13
C GLY A 487 -24.85 36.07 9.38
N ALA A 488 -25.44 34.99 8.85
CA ALA A 488 -26.72 35.03 8.13
C ALA A 488 -27.96 35.13 9.06
N GLY A 489 -27.85 34.66 10.31
CA GLY A 489 -28.95 34.66 11.29
C GLY A 489 -29.19 35.99 12.01
N SER A 490 -28.33 37.00 11.84
CA SER A 490 -28.48 38.30 12.51
C SER A 490 -29.35 39.31 11.73
N SER A 491 -29.98 38.90 10.62
CA SER A 491 -30.80 39.79 9.76
C SER A 491 -32.32 39.53 9.80
N SER A 492 -32.82 38.57 10.58
CA SER A 492 -34.26 38.43 10.81
C SER A 492 -34.54 38.38 12.30
N GLY A 493 -34.98 39.51 12.85
CA GLY A 493 -35.49 39.58 14.22
C GLY A 493 -36.72 38.71 14.35
N ASP A 494 -36.62 37.67 15.17
CA ASP A 494 -37.72 37.25 16.03
C ASP A 494 -37.12 36.59 17.27
N GLU A 495 -37.19 37.30 18.39
CA GLU A 495 -36.92 36.74 19.71
C GLU A 495 -38.03 35.74 20.01
N SER A 496 -37.74 34.43 19.90
CA SER A 496 -38.51 33.44 20.64
C SER A 496 -37.59 32.54 21.46
N ASP A 497 -37.91 32.61 22.75
CA ASP A 497 -37.37 31.92 23.91
C ASP A 497 -37.39 30.40 23.73
N ASP A 498 -36.21 29.78 23.68
CA ASP A 498 -36.07 28.37 24.08
C ASP A 498 -34.71 28.16 24.76
N SER A 499 -34.63 28.68 25.98
CA SER A 499 -33.65 28.24 26.96
C SER A 499 -34.09 26.88 27.50
N LEU A 500 -33.43 25.78 27.09
CA LEU A 500 -33.25 24.53 27.87
C LEU A 500 -32.62 23.39 27.01
N THR A 501 -31.32 23.46 26.70
CA THR A 501 -30.43 22.29 26.78
C THR A 501 -28.97 22.76 26.89
N GLY A 502 -28.38 22.58 28.06
CA GLY A 502 -26.97 22.89 28.31
C GLY A 502 -26.04 21.95 27.56
N ARG A 503 -25.46 22.44 26.46
CA ARG A 503 -24.07 22.20 26.03
C ARG A 503 -23.63 23.47 25.32
N GLY A 504 -22.70 24.23 25.91
CA GLY A 504 -22.06 25.33 25.22
C GLY A 504 -21.34 24.79 23.99
N ASP A 505 -21.94 24.96 22.82
CA ASP A 505 -21.24 24.82 21.55
C ASP A 505 -20.44 26.11 21.41
N ASP A 506 -19.17 26.07 21.85
CA ASP A 506 -18.25 27.22 21.76
C ASP A 506 -18.20 27.68 20.30
N LYS A 507 -18.73 28.88 20.07
CA LYS A 507 -18.76 29.50 18.74
C LYS A 507 -17.31 29.80 18.31
N PRO A 508 -16.86 29.33 17.14
CA PRO A 508 -15.54 29.67 16.64
C PRO A 508 -15.49 31.18 16.34
N THR A 509 -14.52 31.89 16.95
CA THR A 509 -14.25 33.29 16.62
C THR A 509 -13.49 33.39 15.31
N GLU A 510 -13.52 34.55 14.66
CA GLU A 510 -12.76 34.78 13.42
C GLU A 510 -11.25 34.58 13.61
N GLU A 511 -10.70 35.03 14.74
CA GLU A 511 -9.31 34.76 15.16
C GLU A 511 -9.02 33.25 15.32
N MET A 512 -10.01 32.46 15.78
CA MET A 512 -9.84 31.01 15.90
C MET A 512 -9.83 30.34 14.53
N VAL A 513 -10.65 30.80 13.59
CA VAL A 513 -10.65 30.32 12.19
C VAL A 513 -9.32 30.68 11.52
N GLU A 514 -8.82 31.90 11.68
CA GLU A 514 -7.52 32.34 11.16
C GLU A 514 -6.38 31.45 11.68
N ARG A 515 -6.33 31.17 12.99
CA ARG A 515 -5.35 30.22 13.57
C ARG A 515 -5.48 28.80 13.02
N MET A 516 -6.70 28.35 12.71
CA MET A 516 -6.91 27.04 12.09
C MET A 516 -6.45 27.01 10.64
N GLU A 517 -6.58 28.13 9.91
CA GLU A 517 -6.05 28.31 8.56
C GLU A 517 -4.53 28.27 8.54
N GLU A 518 -3.85 29.06 9.38
CA GLU A 518 -2.39 29.05 9.52
C GLU A 518 -1.85 27.64 9.84
N ARG A 519 -2.55 26.93 10.74
CA ARG A 519 -2.19 25.55 11.10
C ARG A 519 -2.37 24.59 9.94
N LEU A 520 -3.41 24.75 9.14
CA LEU A 520 -3.65 23.92 7.95
C LEU A 520 -2.59 24.20 6.88
N GLU A 521 -2.26 25.47 6.64
CA GLU A 521 -1.24 25.86 5.67
C GLU A 521 0.13 25.31 6.05
N THR A 522 0.50 25.40 7.34
CA THR A 522 1.72 24.78 7.88
C THR A 522 1.73 23.27 7.62
N ALA A 523 0.64 22.58 7.95
CA ALA A 523 0.54 21.13 7.74
C ALA A 523 0.56 20.73 6.25
N GLN A 524 -0.01 21.54 5.36
CA GLN A 524 0.09 21.33 3.91
C GLN A 524 1.50 21.56 3.39
N GLY A 525 2.22 22.56 3.94
CA GLY A 525 3.63 22.79 3.70
C GLY A 525 4.49 21.60 4.12
N ASP A 526 4.27 21.07 5.32
CA ASP A 526 4.95 19.87 5.82
C ASP A 526 4.67 18.63 4.94
N GLN A 527 3.41 18.45 4.49
CA GLN A 527 3.05 17.35 3.60
C GLN A 527 3.74 17.47 2.24
N LYS A 528 3.76 18.68 1.66
CA LYS A 528 4.48 18.96 0.43
C LYS A 528 5.97 18.66 0.59
N ASN A 529 6.58 19.16 1.65
CA ASN A 529 8.00 18.94 1.95
C ASN A 529 8.33 17.46 2.14
N LEU A 530 7.45 16.69 2.79
CA LEU A 530 7.60 15.24 2.93
C LEU A 530 7.69 14.55 1.56
N PHE A 531 6.78 14.85 0.63
CA PHE A 531 6.84 14.30 -0.73
C PHE A 531 8.10 14.74 -1.48
N LEU A 532 8.49 16.01 -1.37
CA LEU A 532 9.72 16.53 -1.99
C LEU A 532 10.96 15.77 -1.48
N ILE A 533 11.08 15.56 -0.16
CA ILE A 533 12.17 14.79 0.45
C ILE A 533 12.17 13.36 -0.11
N ILE A 534 11.02 12.68 -0.11
CA ILE A 534 10.92 11.30 -0.58
C ILE A 534 11.36 11.18 -2.05
N PHE A 535 10.84 12.02 -2.93
CA PHE A 535 11.17 11.98 -4.36
C PHE A 535 12.62 12.41 -4.63
N GLN A 536 13.12 13.42 -3.94
CA GLN A 536 14.53 13.83 -4.04
C GLN A 536 15.46 12.69 -3.62
N ARG A 537 15.15 11.98 -2.52
CA ARG A 537 15.94 10.84 -2.07
C ARG A 537 15.91 9.68 -3.07
N PHE A 538 14.75 9.35 -3.62
CA PHE A 538 14.66 8.36 -4.71
C PHE A 538 15.49 8.74 -5.93
N ILE A 539 15.35 9.97 -6.43
CA ILE A 539 16.11 10.48 -7.57
C ILE A 539 17.61 10.36 -7.29
N MET A 540 18.05 10.78 -6.10
CA MET A 540 19.46 10.74 -5.71
C MET A 540 20.03 9.31 -5.76
N ILE A 541 19.38 8.34 -5.09
CA ILE A 541 19.90 6.97 -5.00
C ILE A 541 19.80 6.20 -6.33
N LEU A 542 18.75 6.45 -7.13
CA LEU A 542 18.59 5.84 -8.45
C LEU A 542 19.62 6.41 -9.42
N SER A 543 19.83 7.73 -9.42
CA SER A 543 20.83 8.37 -10.27
C SER A 543 22.25 7.94 -9.88
N GLU A 544 22.58 7.87 -8.58
CA GLU A 544 23.87 7.35 -8.10
C GLU A 544 24.10 5.92 -8.59
N HIS A 545 23.08 5.06 -8.52
CA HIS A 545 23.16 3.68 -9.00
C HIS A 545 23.39 3.60 -10.51
N LEU A 546 22.63 4.35 -11.30
CA LEU A 546 22.74 4.37 -12.76
C LEU A 546 24.14 4.85 -13.20
N VAL A 547 24.61 5.96 -12.64
CA VAL A 547 25.95 6.51 -12.92
C VAL A 547 27.04 5.52 -12.50
N ARG A 548 26.90 4.87 -11.35
CA ARG A 548 27.87 3.87 -10.87
C ARG A 548 27.91 2.65 -11.78
N CYS A 549 26.75 2.16 -12.24
CA CYS A 549 26.69 1.01 -13.15
C CYS A 549 27.31 1.33 -14.51
N ASP A 550 27.05 2.52 -15.04
CA ASP A 550 27.68 3.01 -16.27
C ASP A 550 29.22 3.12 -16.11
N THR A 551 29.67 3.72 -15.01
CA THR A 551 31.11 3.86 -14.69
C THR A 551 31.80 2.50 -14.53
N ASP A 552 31.15 1.54 -13.88
CA ASP A 552 31.67 0.19 -13.63
C ASP A 552 31.47 -0.76 -14.83
N ASN A 553 30.80 -0.32 -15.91
CA ASN A 553 30.38 -1.14 -17.05
C ASN A 553 29.60 -2.41 -16.62
N LYS A 554 28.62 -2.23 -15.72
CA LYS A 554 27.73 -3.28 -15.20
C LYS A 554 26.30 -3.02 -15.62
N GLU A 555 25.51 -4.09 -15.71
CA GLU A 555 24.08 -4.00 -15.94
C GLU A 555 23.39 -3.29 -14.76
N PHE A 556 22.71 -2.18 -15.05
CA PHE A 556 21.99 -1.42 -14.02
C PHE A 556 20.72 -2.14 -13.57
N ASP A 557 20.09 -2.93 -14.46
CA ASP A 557 18.84 -3.65 -14.23
C ASP A 557 19.03 -4.92 -13.38
N ASN A 558 19.52 -4.73 -12.16
CA ASN A 558 19.63 -5.78 -11.15
C ASN A 558 18.45 -5.74 -10.16
N TYR A 559 18.39 -6.72 -9.25
CA TYR A 559 17.29 -6.83 -8.29
C TYR A 559 17.12 -5.58 -7.42
N TRP A 560 18.21 -4.97 -6.94
CA TRP A 560 18.13 -3.76 -6.13
C TRP A 560 17.47 -2.61 -6.90
N TYR A 561 17.85 -2.43 -8.18
CA TYR A 561 17.26 -1.41 -9.04
C TYR A 561 15.77 -1.68 -9.26
N ARG A 562 15.39 -2.90 -9.63
CA ARG A 562 13.98 -3.30 -9.86
C ARG A 562 13.10 -3.07 -8.63
N TRP A 563 13.59 -3.44 -7.44
CA TRP A 563 12.89 -3.13 -6.20
C TRP A 563 12.79 -1.62 -5.98
N THR A 564 13.87 -0.87 -6.15
CA THR A 564 13.90 0.57 -5.87
C THR A 564 12.99 1.37 -6.80
N ILE A 565 13.06 1.12 -8.12
CA ILE A 565 12.20 1.81 -9.10
C ILE A 565 10.73 1.41 -8.92
N GLY A 566 10.45 0.14 -8.60
CA GLY A 566 9.10 -0.33 -8.26
C GLY A 566 8.55 0.33 -6.99
N ARG A 567 9.40 0.67 -6.02
CA ARG A 567 8.99 1.42 -4.82
C ARG A 567 8.70 2.89 -5.11
N LEU A 568 9.46 3.53 -5.99
CA LEU A 568 9.13 4.88 -6.48
C LEU A 568 7.73 4.88 -7.13
N GLN A 569 7.48 3.94 -8.04
CA GLN A 569 6.16 3.78 -8.68
C GLN A 569 5.06 3.50 -7.65
N HIS A 570 5.32 2.65 -6.64
CA HIS A 570 4.36 2.37 -5.58
C HIS A 570 4.00 3.62 -4.76
N VAL A 571 4.93 4.55 -4.51
CA VAL A 571 4.60 5.83 -3.84
C VAL A 571 3.64 6.67 -4.69
N PHE A 572 3.87 6.76 -6.00
CA PHE A 572 2.95 7.45 -6.92
C PHE A 572 1.55 6.80 -6.91
N LEU A 573 1.48 5.48 -7.07
CA LEU A 573 0.22 4.75 -7.09
C LEU A 573 -0.53 4.88 -5.75
N ALA A 574 0.15 4.66 -4.63
CA ALA A 574 -0.48 4.67 -3.32
C ALA A 574 -0.95 6.06 -2.87
N HIS A 575 -0.35 7.14 -3.37
CA HIS A 575 -0.62 8.50 -2.89
C HIS A 575 -0.96 9.48 -4.02
N HIS A 576 -1.49 8.98 -5.14
CA HIS A 576 -1.69 9.77 -6.36
C HIS A 576 -2.52 11.05 -6.13
N GLU A 577 -3.54 11.01 -5.25
CA GLU A 577 -4.40 12.18 -4.98
C GLU A 577 -3.64 13.32 -4.30
N GLN A 578 -2.72 12.98 -3.41
CA GLN A 578 -1.91 13.96 -2.69
C GLN A 578 -0.78 14.47 -3.60
N VAL A 579 -0.14 13.56 -4.36
CA VAL A 579 0.95 13.90 -5.29
C VAL A 579 0.44 14.82 -6.41
N GLN A 580 -0.76 14.57 -6.95
CA GLN A 580 -1.36 15.38 -8.02
C GLN A 580 -1.48 16.86 -7.63
N LYS A 581 -1.74 17.17 -6.35
CA LYS A 581 -1.81 18.57 -5.85
C LYS A 581 -0.48 19.32 -5.99
N TYR A 582 0.63 18.59 -6.05
CA TYR A 582 1.98 19.16 -6.11
C TYR A 582 2.67 18.91 -7.45
N SER A 583 1.95 18.37 -8.45
CA SER A 583 2.50 17.96 -9.74
C SER A 583 3.32 19.05 -10.42
N SER A 584 2.85 20.31 -10.41
CA SER A 584 3.58 21.43 -11.01
C SER A 584 4.92 21.71 -10.35
N THR A 585 5.00 21.61 -9.01
CA THR A 585 6.26 21.76 -8.28
C THR A 585 7.19 20.60 -8.58
N LEU A 586 6.67 19.36 -8.64
CA LEU A 586 7.44 18.16 -8.92
C LEU A 586 8.05 18.20 -10.32
N GLU A 587 7.27 18.57 -11.33
CA GLU A 587 7.72 18.72 -12.72
C GLU A 587 8.79 19.81 -12.87
N THR A 588 8.64 20.93 -12.16
CA THR A 588 9.56 22.07 -12.28
C THR A 588 10.87 21.87 -11.51
N LEU A 589 10.83 21.21 -10.34
CA LEU A 589 11.98 21.15 -9.43
C LEU A 589 12.69 19.80 -9.35
N LEU A 590 11.99 18.69 -9.59
CA LEU A 590 12.53 17.34 -9.36
C LEU A 590 12.57 16.48 -10.63
N PHE A 591 11.45 16.38 -11.34
CA PHE A 591 11.29 15.54 -12.53
C PHE A 591 11.42 16.38 -13.80
N THR A 592 12.59 17.03 -13.95
CA THR A 592 12.91 17.85 -15.12
C THR A 592 13.38 16.99 -16.29
N GLN A 593 13.48 17.60 -17.49
CA GLN A 593 13.95 16.90 -18.70
C GLN A 593 15.41 16.43 -18.63
N ASP A 594 16.20 16.93 -17.68
CA ASP A 594 17.59 16.54 -17.48
C ASP A 594 17.73 15.26 -16.63
N LEU A 595 16.64 14.80 -16.02
CA LEU A 595 16.62 13.58 -15.23
C LEU A 595 16.74 12.34 -16.13
N ASP A 596 17.39 11.29 -15.63
CA ASP A 596 17.53 10.03 -16.36
C ASP A 596 16.16 9.50 -16.83
N PRO A 597 16.01 9.10 -18.11
CA PRO A 597 14.74 8.67 -18.68
C PRO A 597 14.05 7.56 -17.89
N HIS A 598 14.80 6.63 -17.29
CA HIS A 598 14.19 5.51 -16.55
C HIS A 598 13.46 5.97 -15.28
N ILE A 599 13.95 7.03 -14.65
CA ILE A 599 13.32 7.63 -13.47
C ILE A 599 12.17 8.55 -13.91
N LEU A 600 12.41 9.35 -14.94
CA LEU A 600 11.43 10.30 -15.48
C LEU A 600 10.21 9.59 -16.06
N ASP A 601 10.38 8.41 -16.67
CA ASP A 601 9.29 7.62 -17.20
C ASP A 601 8.30 7.17 -16.12
N VAL A 602 8.75 6.94 -14.88
CA VAL A 602 7.84 6.60 -13.76
C VAL A 602 6.93 7.78 -13.40
N PHE A 603 7.40 9.03 -13.55
CA PHE A 603 6.60 10.23 -13.33
C PHE A 603 5.63 10.51 -14.49
N HIS A 604 6.01 10.14 -15.72
CA HIS A 604 5.16 10.29 -16.91
C HIS A 604 4.04 9.25 -17.02
N GLN A 605 4.24 8.08 -16.41
CA GLN A 605 3.26 7.00 -16.32
C GLN A 605 2.09 7.40 -15.43
#